data_AF-A0A6N7HAQ9-F1
#
_entry.id   AF-A0A6N7HAQ9-F1
#
_cell.length_a   1.000
_cell.length_b   1.000
_cell.length_c   1.000
_cell.angle_alpha   90.00
_cell.angle_beta   90.00
_cell.angle_gamma   90.00
#
_symmetry.space_group_name_H-M   'P 1'
#
loop_
_entity.id
_entity.type
_entity.pdbx_description
1 polymer ?
#
loop_
_entity_poly.entity_id
_entity_poly.type
_entity_poly.pdbx_seq_one_letter_code
_entity_poly.pdbx_strand_id
1 'polypeptide(L)'
;MAGIGYNQRDEPICASRQHDGDRLPPRVAAGRQLCIRCRNQVEENLVELPALYELCAHMLDMRHHIREQAGDHGARGTELTDTVVAIRSDILGVLASWCGLVTGERGVTGPDELSIRRLTSFLAIHLSWLTEHTAAPDFADELAELASTARDVLRHDIEPRGSMFEPASRRET
;
A
#
# COMPACT_ATOMS: atom_id res chain seq x y z
N MET A 1 -14.04 -36.10 36.54
CA MET A 1 -13.18 -35.19 35.77
C MET A 1 -13.78 -35.04 34.39
N ALA A 2 -14.66 -34.05 34.23
CA ALA A 2 -15.43 -33.82 33.00
C ALA A 2 -14.66 -32.87 32.07
N GLY A 3 -14.77 -33.14 30.78
CA GLY A 3 -13.90 -32.62 29.73
C GLY A 3 -14.01 -31.11 29.50
N ILE A 4 -12.87 -30.51 29.22
CA ILE A 4 -12.79 -29.19 28.60
C ILE A 4 -13.06 -29.40 27.11
N GLY A 5 -14.34 -29.47 26.75
CA GLY A 5 -14.75 -29.35 25.37
C GLY A 5 -14.55 -27.90 24.93
N TYR A 6 -13.37 -27.58 24.37
CA TYR A 6 -13.22 -26.35 23.60
C TYR A 6 -14.13 -26.50 22.37
N ASN A 7 -15.30 -25.88 22.44
CA ASN A 7 -16.33 -25.94 21.43
C ASN A 7 -15.77 -25.34 20.13
N GLN A 8 -15.48 -26.20 19.17
CA GLN A 8 -14.73 -25.94 17.94
C GLN A 8 -15.47 -25.07 16.90
N ARG A 9 -16.44 -24.24 17.32
CA ARG A 9 -17.45 -23.63 16.43
C ARG A 9 -17.40 -22.11 16.27
N ASP A 10 -16.59 -21.39 17.04
CA ASP A 10 -16.43 -19.93 16.90
C ASP A 10 -14.94 -19.54 16.89
N GLU A 11 -14.10 -20.25 16.13
CA GLU A 11 -12.79 -19.70 15.80
C GLU A 11 -13.01 -18.55 14.81
N PRO A 12 -12.58 -17.31 15.15
CA PRO A 12 -12.79 -16.19 14.29
C PRO A 12 -12.08 -16.43 12.94
N ILE A 13 -12.64 -15.86 11.88
CA ILE A 13 -12.08 -15.87 10.53
C ILE A 13 -11.44 -14.52 10.24
N CYS A 14 -10.46 -14.50 9.34
CA CYS A 14 -9.88 -13.26 8.88
C CYS A 14 -10.86 -12.58 7.92
N ALA A 15 -11.30 -11.37 8.26
CA ALA A 15 -12.28 -10.60 7.49
C ALA A 15 -11.65 -9.67 6.44
N SER A 16 -10.36 -9.81 6.16
CA SER A 16 -9.64 -9.01 5.16
C SER A 16 -10.15 -9.32 3.76
N ARG A 17 -10.36 -8.27 2.95
CA ARG A 17 -10.78 -8.34 1.54
C ARG A 17 -9.74 -9.06 0.66
N GLN A 18 -8.53 -9.29 1.15
CA GLN A 18 -7.53 -10.14 0.51
C GLN A 18 -8.00 -11.59 0.30
N HIS A 19 -9.10 -11.99 0.97
CA HIS A 19 -9.73 -13.30 0.83
C HIS A 19 -11.00 -13.27 -0.03
N ASP A 20 -11.32 -12.15 -0.68
CA ASP A 20 -12.46 -12.04 -1.59
C ASP A 20 -12.23 -12.96 -2.79
N GLY A 21 -12.87 -14.13 -2.78
CA GLY A 21 -12.71 -15.19 -3.78
C GLY A 21 -12.16 -16.50 -3.24
N ASP A 22 -11.65 -16.52 -2.00
CA ASP A 22 -11.30 -17.77 -1.32
C ASP A 22 -12.58 -18.54 -0.98
N ARG A 23 -12.58 -19.86 -1.23
CA ARG A 23 -13.75 -20.71 -0.94
C ARG A 23 -14.10 -20.74 0.56
N LEU A 24 -13.10 -20.57 1.42
CA LEU A 24 -13.22 -20.46 2.86
C LEU A 24 -12.13 -19.50 3.38
N PRO A 25 -12.49 -18.44 4.12
CA PRO A 25 -11.50 -17.53 4.69
C PRO A 25 -10.63 -18.24 5.73
N PRO A 26 -9.35 -17.86 5.85
CA PRO A 26 -8.45 -18.48 6.80
C PRO A 26 -8.84 -18.16 8.24
N ARG A 27 -8.55 -19.10 9.12
CA ARG A 27 -8.79 -18.96 10.56
C ARG A 27 -7.76 -18.03 11.19
N VAL A 28 -8.19 -17.33 12.22
CA VAL A 28 -7.31 -16.51 13.07
C VAL A 28 -7.07 -17.18 14.41
N ALA A 29 -5.90 -16.94 14.97
CA ALA A 29 -5.60 -17.38 16.34
C ALA A 29 -6.46 -16.60 17.34
N ALA A 30 -6.76 -17.21 18.49
CA ALA A 30 -7.52 -16.55 19.55
C ALA A 30 -6.92 -15.19 19.92
N GLY A 31 -7.77 -14.16 19.97
CA GLY A 31 -7.37 -12.78 20.29
C GLY A 31 -6.79 -11.98 19.12
N ARG A 32 -6.62 -12.57 17.93
CA ARG A 32 -6.17 -11.86 16.72
C ARG A 32 -7.32 -11.64 15.75
N GLN A 33 -7.19 -10.63 14.91
CA GLN A 33 -8.14 -10.33 13.84
C GLN A 33 -7.58 -10.64 12.44
N LEU A 34 -6.27 -10.89 12.34
CA LEU A 34 -5.59 -11.25 11.09
C LEU A 34 -5.04 -12.68 11.10
N CYS A 35 -5.12 -13.34 9.94
CA CYS A 35 -4.43 -14.61 9.73
C CYS A 35 -2.92 -14.35 9.57
N ILE A 36 -2.11 -15.41 9.64
CA ILE A 36 -0.65 -15.28 9.52
C ILE A 36 -0.23 -14.67 8.17
N ARG A 37 -0.96 -14.95 7.09
CA ARG A 37 -0.68 -14.42 5.75
C ARG A 37 -0.90 -12.91 5.70
N CYS A 38 -2.07 -12.40 6.09
CA CYS A 38 -2.35 -10.96 6.08
C CYS A 38 -1.45 -10.21 7.04
N ARG A 39 -1.12 -10.80 8.19
CA ARG A 39 -0.14 -10.20 9.11
C ARG A 39 1.24 -10.06 8.46
N ASN A 40 1.77 -11.12 7.85
CA ASN A 40 3.07 -11.06 7.18
C ASN A 40 3.04 -10.04 6.03
N GLN A 41 1.94 -9.98 5.28
CA GLN A 41 1.78 -8.99 4.21
C GLN A 41 1.82 -7.56 4.75
N VAL A 42 1.22 -7.29 5.90
CA VAL A 42 1.30 -5.98 6.56
C VAL A 42 2.75 -5.66 6.97
N GLU A 43 3.47 -6.62 7.54
CA GLU A 43 4.90 -6.45 7.89
C GLU A 43 5.72 -6.11 6.64
N GLU A 44 5.52 -6.84 5.55
CA GLU A 44 6.16 -6.59 4.26
C GLU A 44 5.80 -5.22 3.68
N ASN A 45 4.52 -4.85 3.68
CA ASN A 45 4.07 -3.56 3.15
C ASN A 45 4.64 -2.39 3.96
N LEU A 46 4.70 -2.48 5.30
CA LEU A 46 5.30 -1.44 6.13
C LEU A 46 6.80 -1.26 5.85
N VAL A 47 7.49 -2.33 5.48
CA VAL A 47 8.90 -2.28 5.06
C VAL A 47 9.06 -1.75 3.63
N GLU A 48 8.14 -2.10 2.73
CA GLU A 48 8.20 -1.74 1.31
C GLU A 48 7.77 -0.28 1.04
N LEU A 49 6.71 0.19 1.71
CA LEU A 49 6.07 1.50 1.45
C LEU A 49 7.03 2.70 1.43
N PRO A 50 8.03 2.82 2.34
CA PRO A 50 9.00 3.91 2.25
C PRO A 50 9.76 3.91 0.92
N ALA A 51 10.15 2.75 0.40
CA ALA A 51 10.86 2.67 -0.87
C ALA A 51 9.95 3.03 -2.05
N LEU A 52 8.71 2.53 -2.07
CA LEU A 52 7.72 2.89 -3.10
C LEU A 52 7.43 4.39 -3.10
N TYR A 53 7.32 5.00 -1.91
CA TYR A 53 7.16 6.43 -1.76
C TYR A 53 8.33 7.20 -2.39
N GLU A 54 9.58 6.86 -2.08
CA GLU A 54 10.75 7.53 -2.66
C GLU A 54 10.85 7.33 -4.18
N LEU A 55 10.53 6.14 -4.70
CA LEU A 55 10.48 5.90 -6.14
C LEU A 55 9.48 6.80 -6.84
N CYS A 56 8.31 7.05 -6.22
CA CYS A 56 7.34 8.02 -6.72
C CYS A 56 7.91 9.45 -6.74
N ALA A 57 8.68 9.87 -5.72
CA ALA A 57 9.35 11.18 -5.74
C ALA A 57 10.35 11.28 -6.90
N HIS A 58 11.21 10.27 -7.06
CA HIS A 58 12.20 10.25 -8.14
C HIS A 58 11.56 10.33 -9.53
N MET A 59 10.43 9.67 -9.74
CA MET A 59 9.68 9.77 -11.00
C MET A 59 9.13 11.18 -11.24
N LEU A 60 8.64 11.87 -10.21
CA LEU A 60 8.20 13.27 -10.33
C LEU A 60 9.36 14.19 -10.68
N ASP A 61 10.50 14.05 -10.00
CA ASP A 61 11.71 14.84 -10.25
C ASP A 61 12.21 14.66 -11.70
N MET A 62 12.28 13.40 -12.17
CA MET A 62 12.69 13.10 -13.54
C MET A 62 11.77 13.77 -14.57
N ARG A 63 10.45 13.70 -14.36
CA ARG A 63 9.46 14.32 -15.24
C ARG A 63 9.51 15.84 -15.20
N HIS A 64 9.80 16.43 -14.05
CA HIS A 64 10.01 17.88 -13.94
C HIS A 64 11.19 18.32 -14.82
N HIS A 65 12.33 17.64 -14.70
CA HIS A 65 13.52 17.95 -15.50
C HIS A 65 13.30 17.79 -17.00
N ILE A 66 12.57 16.74 -17.44
CA ILE A 66 12.25 16.55 -18.86
C ILE A 66 11.35 17.68 -19.39
N ARG A 67 10.36 18.13 -18.61
CA ARG A 67 9.47 19.24 -19.01
C ARG A 67 10.20 20.56 -19.16
N GLU A 68 11.13 20.85 -18.24
CA GLU A 68 11.97 22.06 -18.31
C GLU A 68 12.84 22.08 -19.57
N GLN A 69 13.23 20.91 -20.09
CA GLN A 69 14.12 20.79 -21.24
C GLN A 69 13.41 20.75 -22.60
N ALA A 70 12.25 20.09 -22.72
CA ALA A 70 11.70 19.74 -24.04
C ALA A 70 10.47 20.53 -24.51
N GLY A 71 9.92 21.46 -23.73
CA GLY A 71 8.78 22.29 -24.15
C GLY A 71 7.50 21.49 -24.38
N ASP A 72 6.59 21.56 -23.41
CA ASP A 72 5.22 21.03 -23.38
C ASP A 72 5.03 19.58 -23.90
N HIS A 73 5.12 18.61 -22.98
CA HIS A 73 4.70 17.24 -23.24
C HIS A 73 3.19 17.13 -22.98
N GLY A 74 2.43 16.66 -23.98
CA GLY A 74 0.96 16.66 -23.99
C GLY A 74 0.25 15.91 -22.85
N ALA A 75 -1.09 16.02 -22.85
CA ALA A 75 -2.05 15.68 -21.77
C ALA A 75 -1.83 14.36 -20.99
N ARG A 76 -1.31 13.29 -21.61
CA ARG A 76 -1.03 12.03 -20.88
C ARG A 76 0.10 12.16 -19.86
N GLY A 77 1.05 13.08 -20.07
CA GLY A 77 2.16 13.31 -19.14
C GLY A 77 1.68 13.93 -17.83
N THR A 78 0.69 14.82 -17.90
CA THR A 78 0.10 15.51 -16.74
C THR A 78 -0.75 14.58 -15.90
N GLU A 79 -1.62 13.76 -16.52
CA GLU A 79 -2.49 12.79 -15.81
C GLU A 79 -1.71 11.80 -14.92
N LEU A 80 -0.59 11.27 -15.41
CA LEU A 80 0.24 10.36 -14.62
C LEU A 80 1.00 11.12 -13.50
N THR A 81 1.37 12.38 -13.72
CA THR A 81 1.99 13.20 -12.65
C THR A 81 1.00 13.43 -11.52
N ASP A 82 -0.25 13.78 -11.86
CA ASP A 82 -1.32 13.99 -10.88
C ASP A 82 -1.62 12.70 -10.12
N THR A 83 -1.63 11.56 -10.81
CA THR A 83 -1.78 10.23 -10.19
C THR A 83 -0.67 9.93 -9.17
N VAL A 84 0.58 10.27 -9.50
CA VAL A 84 1.74 10.03 -8.62
C VAL A 84 1.73 10.97 -7.41
N VAL A 85 1.29 12.21 -7.59
CA VAL A 85 1.09 13.15 -6.48
C VAL A 85 -0.04 12.68 -5.56
N ALA A 86 -1.15 12.19 -6.14
CA ALA A 86 -2.28 11.66 -5.39
C ALA A 86 -1.85 10.44 -4.55
N ILE A 87 -1.22 9.43 -5.14
CA ILE A 87 -0.81 8.23 -4.39
C ILE A 87 0.15 8.54 -3.25
N ARG A 88 1.08 9.50 -3.44
CA ARG A 88 1.97 9.94 -2.35
C ARG A 88 1.22 10.61 -1.22
N SER A 89 0.20 11.40 -1.55
CA SER A 89 -0.66 12.06 -0.56
C SER A 89 -1.51 11.04 0.19
N ASP A 90 -2.06 10.06 -0.51
CA ASP A 90 -2.87 8.98 0.06
C ASP A 90 -2.04 8.10 1.01
N ILE A 91 -0.81 7.73 0.62
CA ILE A 91 0.11 6.99 1.49
C ILE A 91 0.32 7.72 2.81
N LEU A 92 0.63 9.02 2.79
CA LEU A 92 0.83 9.79 4.02
C LEU A 92 -0.47 9.92 4.82
N GLY A 93 -1.59 10.20 4.16
CA GLY A 93 -2.88 10.41 4.80
C GLY A 93 -3.37 9.16 5.54
N VAL A 94 -3.33 8.00 4.87
CA VAL A 94 -3.72 6.72 5.46
C VAL A 94 -2.81 6.35 6.63
N LEU A 95 -1.49 6.41 6.46
CA LEU A 95 -0.55 6.07 7.54
C LEU A 95 -0.70 7.01 8.74
N ALA A 96 -0.93 8.31 8.50
CA ALA A 96 -1.21 9.28 9.55
C ALA A 96 -2.54 8.99 10.27
N SER A 97 -3.58 8.59 9.54
CA SER A 97 -4.86 8.17 10.11
C SER A 97 -4.69 6.97 11.05
N TRP A 98 -3.95 5.95 10.64
CA TRP A 98 -3.65 4.78 11.48
C TRP A 98 -2.78 5.14 12.68
N CYS A 99 -1.81 6.05 12.52
CA CYS A 99 -1.06 6.58 13.67
C CYS A 99 -2.02 7.28 14.64
N GLY A 100 -2.96 8.08 14.12
CA GLY A 100 -4.02 8.73 14.89
C GLY A 100 -4.84 7.75 15.70
N LEU A 101 -5.33 6.67 15.09
CA LEU A 101 -6.06 5.59 15.78
C LEU A 101 -5.24 5.00 16.93
N VAL A 102 -3.98 4.62 16.68
CA VAL A 102 -3.10 4.06 17.71
C VAL A 102 -2.89 5.07 18.86
N THR A 103 -2.63 6.34 18.55
CA THR A 103 -2.41 7.36 19.58
C THR A 103 -3.67 7.64 20.40
N GLY A 104 -4.82 7.73 19.74
CA GLY A 104 -6.10 8.03 20.37
C GLY A 104 -6.59 6.92 21.28
N GLU A 105 -6.46 5.67 20.85
CA GLU A 105 -6.98 4.53 21.63
C GLU A 105 -5.96 3.96 22.62
N ARG A 106 -4.66 3.93 22.25
CA ARG A 106 -3.60 3.38 23.12
C ARG A 106 -3.02 4.42 24.08
N GLY A 107 -3.31 5.71 23.87
CA GLY A 107 -2.81 6.80 24.70
C GLY A 107 -1.29 7.00 24.61
N VAL A 108 -0.68 6.62 23.48
CA VAL A 108 0.75 6.78 23.23
C VAL A 108 1.04 8.08 22.48
N THR A 109 2.25 8.62 22.65
CA THR A 109 2.72 9.76 21.86
C THR A 109 2.96 9.31 20.41
N GLY A 110 2.34 10.02 19.47
CA GLY A 110 2.51 9.78 18.04
C GLY A 110 3.84 10.30 17.49
N PRO A 111 4.09 10.06 16.20
CA PRO A 111 5.20 10.69 15.48
C PRO A 111 5.13 12.21 15.56
N ASP A 112 6.29 12.82 15.78
CA ASP A 112 6.49 14.28 15.86
C ASP A 112 6.48 14.97 14.49
N GLU A 113 6.66 14.18 13.42
CA GLU A 113 6.76 14.66 12.05
C GLU A 113 5.96 13.77 11.08
N LEU A 114 5.31 14.39 10.09
CA LEU A 114 4.64 13.72 8.98
C LEU A 114 5.66 13.20 7.94
N SER A 115 6.43 12.19 8.34
CA SER A 115 7.48 11.55 7.55
C SER A 115 7.13 10.10 7.28
N ILE A 116 7.25 9.65 6.03
CA ILE A 116 6.95 8.26 5.63
C ILE A 116 7.68 7.24 6.50
N ARG A 117 8.96 7.48 6.81
CA ARG A 117 9.78 6.59 7.65
C ARG A 117 9.32 6.58 9.10
N ARG A 118 8.92 7.74 9.64
CA ARG A 118 8.43 7.87 11.02
C ARG A 118 7.09 7.18 11.19
N LEU A 119 6.16 7.42 10.27
CA LEU A 119 4.82 6.81 10.29
C LEU A 119 4.90 5.28 10.19
N THR A 120 5.64 4.75 9.21
CA THR A 120 5.81 3.30 9.02
C THR A 120 6.52 2.64 10.21
N SER A 121 7.56 3.26 10.75
CA SER A 121 8.28 2.75 11.93
C SER A 121 7.37 2.71 13.17
N PHE A 122 6.58 3.76 13.37
CA PHE A 122 5.64 3.83 14.49
C PHE A 122 4.58 2.72 14.40
N LEU A 123 3.97 2.53 13.22
CA LEU A 123 3.00 1.47 12.99
C LEU A 123 3.62 0.08 13.14
N ALA A 124 4.86 -0.13 12.69
CA ALA A 124 5.57 -1.40 12.86
C ALA A 124 5.80 -1.74 14.35
N ILE A 125 6.16 -0.74 15.18
CA ILE A 125 6.31 -0.91 16.63
C ILE A 125 4.98 -1.30 17.29
N HIS A 126 3.87 -0.77 16.79
CA HIS A 126 2.53 -1.03 17.32
C HIS A 126 1.76 -2.14 16.59
N LEU A 127 2.43 -2.88 15.70
CA LEU A 127 1.76 -3.85 14.85
C LEU A 127 1.07 -4.97 15.64
N SER A 128 1.69 -5.46 16.72
CA SER A 128 1.07 -6.51 17.54
C SER A 128 -0.28 -6.06 18.08
N TRP A 129 -0.36 -4.82 18.57
CA TRP A 129 -1.60 -4.22 19.06
C TRP A 129 -2.61 -4.02 17.93
N LEU A 130 -2.17 -3.50 16.78
CA LEU A 130 -3.03 -3.34 15.60
C LEU A 130 -3.60 -4.67 15.12
N THR A 131 -2.85 -5.77 15.17
CA THR A 131 -3.33 -7.09 14.70
C THR A 131 -4.36 -7.75 15.63
N GLU A 132 -4.48 -7.25 16.86
CA GLU A 132 -5.48 -7.67 17.85
C GLU A 132 -6.71 -6.75 17.84
N HIS A 133 -6.55 -5.53 17.31
CA HIS A 133 -7.58 -4.52 17.20
C HIS A 133 -8.66 -4.91 16.18
N THR A 134 -9.93 -4.60 16.46
CA THR A 134 -11.08 -4.99 15.60
C THR A 134 -10.98 -4.46 14.17
N ALA A 135 -10.33 -3.32 13.96
CA ALA A 135 -10.08 -2.73 12.65
C ALA A 135 -8.83 -3.28 11.92
N ALA A 136 -8.19 -4.34 12.42
CA ALA A 136 -7.01 -4.91 11.75
C ALA A 136 -7.24 -5.36 10.30
N PRO A 137 -8.42 -5.93 9.93
CA PRO A 137 -8.71 -6.26 8.53
C PRO A 137 -8.66 -5.03 7.62
N ASP A 138 -9.28 -3.94 8.04
CA ASP A 138 -9.28 -2.68 7.30
C ASP A 138 -7.86 -2.12 7.16
N PHE A 139 -7.09 -2.14 8.25
CA PHE A 139 -5.67 -1.76 8.22
C PHE A 139 -4.86 -2.57 7.21
N ALA A 140 -5.03 -3.90 7.21
CA ALA A 140 -4.33 -4.77 6.28
C ALA A 140 -4.70 -4.49 4.83
N ASP A 141 -5.99 -4.27 4.57
CA ASP A 141 -6.49 -4.01 3.23
C ASP A 141 -6.03 -2.66 2.70
N GLU A 142 -6.10 -1.60 3.51
CA GLU A 142 -5.65 -0.26 3.11
C GLU A 142 -4.15 -0.25 2.79
N LEU A 143 -3.32 -0.92 3.60
CA LEU A 143 -1.88 -1.03 3.32
C LEU A 143 -1.61 -1.81 2.03
N ALA A 144 -2.34 -2.90 1.79
CA ALA A 144 -2.19 -3.68 0.57
C ALA A 144 -2.63 -2.89 -0.67
N GLU A 145 -3.72 -2.13 -0.56
CA GLU A 145 -4.25 -1.27 -1.63
C GLU A 145 -3.26 -0.16 -1.99
N LEU A 146 -2.69 0.52 -1.00
CA LEU A 146 -1.65 1.54 -1.22
C LEU A 146 -0.40 0.96 -1.90
N ALA A 147 0.12 -0.16 -1.38
CA ALA A 147 1.31 -0.78 -1.94
C ALA A 147 1.06 -1.29 -3.37
N SER A 148 -0.11 -1.88 -3.64
CA SER A 148 -0.49 -2.32 -4.99
C SER A 148 -0.61 -1.16 -5.96
N THR A 149 -1.33 -0.10 -5.57
CA THR A 149 -1.54 1.06 -6.43
C THR A 149 -0.21 1.76 -6.75
N ALA A 150 0.67 1.92 -5.75
CA ALA A 150 2.00 2.48 -5.97
C ALA A 150 2.85 1.62 -6.93
N ARG A 151 2.85 0.28 -6.76
CA ARG A 151 3.53 -0.64 -7.66
C ARG A 151 3.00 -0.57 -9.09
N ASP A 152 1.68 -0.49 -9.25
CA ASP A 152 1.05 -0.39 -10.57
C ASP A 152 1.44 0.90 -11.27
N VAL A 153 1.35 2.04 -10.58
CA VAL A 153 1.76 3.34 -11.13
C VAL A 153 3.23 3.32 -11.55
N LEU A 154 4.13 2.79 -10.72
CA LEU A 154 5.56 2.68 -11.04
C LEU A 154 5.84 1.74 -12.21
N ARG A 155 5.11 0.63 -12.34
CA ARG A 155 5.23 -0.30 -13.47
C ARG A 155 4.81 0.36 -14.78
N HIS A 156 3.73 1.15 -14.76
CA HIS A 156 3.22 1.82 -15.95
C HIS A 156 4.08 2.99 -16.45
N ASP A 157 5.06 3.46 -15.66
CA ASP A 157 6.07 4.43 -16.11
C ASP A 157 7.24 3.77 -16.88
N ILE A 158 7.56 2.50 -16.57
CA ILE A 158 8.71 1.76 -17.15
C ILE A 158 8.42 1.22 -18.56
N GLU A 159 7.22 1.40 -19.11
CA GLU A 159 6.90 1.08 -20.50
C GLU A 159 7.06 2.34 -21.40
N PRO A 160 8.27 2.65 -21.90
CA PRO A 160 8.41 3.66 -22.93
C PRO A 160 7.81 3.12 -24.24
N ARG A 161 6.91 3.93 -24.78
CA ARG A 161 6.44 3.95 -26.18
C ARG A 161 7.45 3.32 -27.15
N GLY A 162 7.25 2.05 -27.51
CA GLY A 162 8.28 1.29 -28.23
C GLY A 162 7.82 -0.01 -28.89
N SER A 163 6.64 -0.08 -29.49
CA SER A 163 6.39 -1.07 -30.54
C SER A 163 5.35 -0.59 -31.56
N MET A 164 5.77 0.37 -32.40
CA MET A 164 5.30 0.46 -33.79
C MET A 164 6.34 1.23 -34.61
N PHE A 165 7.47 0.58 -34.89
CA PHE A 165 8.29 0.95 -36.04
C PHE A 165 7.50 0.53 -37.29
N GLU A 166 6.78 1.46 -37.91
CA GLU A 166 6.25 1.26 -39.25
C GLU A 166 7.38 1.59 -40.24
N PRO A 167 7.89 0.61 -41.03
CA PRO A 167 8.94 0.89 -41.99
C PRO A 167 8.39 1.80 -43.09
N ALA A 168 9.09 2.89 -43.36
CA ALA A 168 8.80 3.79 -44.46
C ALA A 168 8.75 3.00 -45.78
N SER A 169 7.56 2.84 -46.34
CA SER A 169 7.38 2.37 -47.71
C SER A 169 8.09 3.35 -48.65
N ARG A 170 9.24 2.89 -49.13
CA ARG A 170 10.05 3.50 -50.17
C ARG A 170 9.17 3.69 -51.41
N ARG A 171 9.03 4.94 -51.85
CA ARG A 171 8.57 5.27 -53.21
C ARG A 171 9.66 4.84 -54.17
N GLU A 172 9.36 3.92 -55.08
CA GLU A 172 10.13 3.70 -56.29
C GLU A 172 9.18 3.86 -57.49
N THR A 173 9.41 4.98 -58.20
CA THR A 173 9.16 5.35 -59.61
C THR A 173 7.94 4.81 -60.35
#